data_AF-A0A9C9K1E1-F1
#
_entry.id   AF-A0A9C9K1E1-F1
#
_cell.length_a   1.000
_cell.length_b   1.000
_cell.length_c   1.000
_cell.angle_alpha   90.00
_cell.angle_beta   90.00
_cell.angle_gamma   90.00
#
_symmetry.space_group_name_H-M   'P 1'
#
loop_
_entity.id
_entity.type
_entity.pdbx_description
1 polymer ?
#
loop_
_entity_poly.entity_id
_entity_poly.type
_entity_poly.pdbx_seq_one_letter_code
_entity_poly.pdbx_strand_id
1 'polypeptide(L)'
;IPFLFAMLAVFAIHHKRLNRIKWFFVLMTLIGIFLALGKFNPLAKLILKIPPLSFFRMPARYMFLTLVSLSVLSAMGVDALNREKIKKSFINLLVITQIAFIITIIILNLLITEEGNRITNYLTMRYGERDGSADQLSTDAYREKITIMLERAGECLNITNSGRLRTIVMVAMFIGVSTIAIRSRKKRTIMPLLLVSIITLIDIAQSSVFRERVIPYTQFKSPECITSLKSAENYSIFSSGWDLADERFSTELLVPNTNILFGLRTPIPRLSFEHQYTALMRRLVWTNLHERGRGTYPLSRYIPTTKPISLKPLEMLSIKYLLTTHQIISEEVKLISKIDRESFTIYLYELINSPPLIYTPSRFIYVKDIDEMEEYITDNNFIPKYDLIITGSRSLAEYTDGGEVIIDAIKDNQIEMTYIGEGGYIATSILSYPGWRCFIDGVEVGVEEAFGGLMAIPIQPGEHLIVLEFLPATFATGLYISLTGTIIIILIICNAVLRMRREP
;
A
#
# COMPACT_ATOMS: atom_id res chain seq x y z
N ILE A 1 22.39 -15.41 -8.36
CA ILE A 1 23.54 -15.01 -9.22
C ILE A 1 24.30 -13.81 -8.66
N PRO A 2 23.68 -12.61 -8.45
CA PRO A 2 24.35 -11.49 -7.79
C PRO A 2 24.96 -11.90 -6.44
N PHE A 3 24.21 -12.67 -5.64
CA PHE A 3 24.68 -13.18 -4.36
C PHE A 3 26.01 -13.97 -4.43
N LEU A 4 26.25 -14.72 -5.51
CA LEU A 4 27.48 -15.51 -5.66
C LEU A 4 28.68 -14.62 -5.96
N PHE A 5 28.55 -13.68 -6.89
CA PHE A 5 29.62 -12.72 -7.14
C PHE A 5 29.82 -11.80 -5.94
N ALA A 6 28.76 -11.44 -5.22
CA ALA A 6 28.86 -10.72 -3.96
C ALA A 6 29.66 -11.52 -2.92
N MET A 7 29.40 -12.82 -2.75
CA MET A 7 30.22 -13.69 -1.89
C MET A 7 31.67 -13.76 -2.39
N LEU A 8 31.89 -13.89 -3.69
CA LEU A 8 33.23 -13.89 -4.25
C LEU A 8 33.98 -12.58 -3.96
N ALA A 9 33.32 -11.43 -4.02
CA ALA A 9 33.90 -10.16 -3.58
C ALA A 9 34.33 -10.20 -2.11
N VAL A 10 33.45 -10.70 -1.22
CA VAL A 10 33.71 -10.83 0.23
C VAL A 10 35.00 -11.62 0.49
N PHE A 11 35.18 -12.76 -0.19
CA PHE A 11 36.25 -13.71 0.08
C PHE A 11 37.51 -13.53 -0.79
N ALA A 12 37.45 -12.90 -1.95
CA ALA A 12 38.60 -12.76 -2.85
C ALA A 12 39.35 -11.43 -2.66
N ILE A 13 38.64 -10.35 -2.30
CA ILE A 13 39.22 -9.00 -2.25
C ILE A 13 39.88 -8.74 -0.90
N HIS A 14 41.22 -8.62 -0.92
CA HIS A 14 42.04 -8.32 0.27
C HIS A 14 42.79 -6.98 0.15
N HIS A 15 42.82 -6.36 -1.04
CA HIS A 15 43.50 -5.09 -1.26
C HIS A 15 42.93 -3.96 -0.39
N LYS A 16 43.78 -3.28 0.38
CA LYS A 16 43.40 -2.37 1.50
C LYS A 16 42.29 -1.36 1.15
N ARG A 17 42.36 -0.72 -0.03
CA ARG A 17 41.36 0.25 -0.51
C ARG A 17 40.02 -0.40 -0.87
N LEU A 18 40.05 -1.51 -1.62
CA LEU A 18 38.85 -2.23 -2.04
C LEU A 18 38.20 -2.98 -0.85
N ASN A 19 39.00 -3.38 0.14
CA ASN A 19 38.53 -4.04 1.36
C ASN A 19 37.63 -3.12 2.20
N ARG A 20 37.94 -1.82 2.30
CA ARG A 20 37.07 -0.84 2.98
C ARG A 20 35.72 -0.68 2.28
N ILE A 21 35.75 -0.53 0.95
CA ILE A 21 34.54 -0.39 0.12
C ILE A 21 33.67 -1.66 0.22
N LYS A 22 34.30 -2.84 0.15
CA LYS A 22 33.65 -4.13 0.32
C LYS A 22 32.88 -4.21 1.64
N TRP A 23 33.54 -3.94 2.76
CA TRP A 23 32.90 -4.03 4.08
C TRP A 23 31.81 -2.98 4.28
N PHE A 24 31.94 -1.79 3.67
CA PHE A 24 30.86 -0.81 3.64
C PHE A 24 29.59 -1.39 3.00
N PHE A 25 29.68 -1.98 1.81
CA PHE A 25 28.51 -2.57 1.14
C PHE A 25 28.00 -3.85 1.82
N VAL A 26 28.87 -4.64 2.45
CA VAL A 26 28.44 -5.78 3.28
C VAL A 26 27.60 -5.29 4.46
N LEU A 27 28.09 -4.27 5.18
CA LEU A 27 27.36 -3.68 6.29
C LEU A 27 26.02 -3.09 5.83
N MET A 28 26.01 -2.37 4.71
CA MET A 28 24.79 -1.81 4.12
C MET A 28 23.79 -2.89 3.71
N THR A 29 24.25 -4.04 3.21
CA THR A 29 23.39 -5.22 2.93
C THR A 29 22.75 -5.75 4.20
N LEU A 30 23.54 -5.92 5.27
CA LEU A 30 23.05 -6.42 6.56
C LEU A 30 22.07 -5.44 7.21
N ILE A 31 22.36 -4.14 7.19
CA ILE A 31 21.45 -3.09 7.68
C ILE A 31 20.14 -3.10 6.88
N GLY A 32 20.21 -3.17 5.54
CA GLY A 32 19.03 -3.23 4.68
C GLY A 32 18.11 -4.42 5.02
N ILE A 33 18.68 -5.62 5.18
CA ILE A 33 17.94 -6.82 5.59
C ILE A 33 17.37 -6.64 7.00
N PHE A 34 18.18 -6.17 7.95
CA PHE A 34 17.77 -5.97 9.34
C PHE A 34 16.59 -5.01 9.44
N LEU A 35 16.63 -3.87 8.74
CA LEU A 35 15.52 -2.91 8.69
C LEU A 35 14.30 -3.48 7.96
N ALA A 36 14.49 -4.33 6.94
CA ALA A 36 13.41 -4.96 6.20
C ALA A 36 12.61 -6.01 6.99
N LEU A 37 13.14 -6.52 8.11
CA LEU A 37 12.45 -7.48 8.99
C LEU A 37 11.17 -6.91 9.64
N GLY A 38 10.97 -5.59 9.61
CA GLY A 38 9.73 -4.96 10.07
C GLY A 38 9.36 -5.33 11.51
N LYS A 39 8.17 -5.90 11.73
CA LYS A 39 7.70 -6.29 13.07
C LYS A 39 8.57 -7.34 13.77
N PHE A 40 9.39 -8.09 13.03
CA PHE A 40 10.32 -9.07 13.58
C PHE A 40 11.67 -8.45 13.99
N ASN A 41 11.86 -7.15 13.73
CA ASN A 41 13.04 -6.42 14.18
C ASN A 41 12.80 -5.94 15.64
N PRO A 42 13.67 -6.28 16.61
CA PRO A 42 13.52 -5.82 17.99
C PRO A 42 13.55 -4.29 18.15
N LEU A 43 14.15 -3.58 17.18
CA LEU A 43 14.22 -2.11 17.14
C LEU A 43 13.09 -1.45 16.33
N ALA A 44 12.10 -2.21 15.83
CA ALA A 44 11.06 -1.68 14.94
C ALA A 44 10.32 -0.46 15.51
N LYS A 45 9.96 -0.49 16.80
CA LYS A 45 9.28 0.62 17.48
C LYS A 45 10.13 1.89 17.55
N LEU A 46 11.45 1.74 17.66
CA LEU A 46 12.38 2.88 17.71
C LEU A 46 12.60 3.44 16.31
N ILE A 47 12.77 2.58 15.29
CA ILE A 47 12.95 2.97 13.89
C ILE A 47 11.78 3.84 13.40
N LEU A 48 10.55 3.50 13.78
CA LEU A 48 9.35 4.27 13.42
C LEU A 48 9.29 5.67 14.08
N LYS A 49 10.13 5.94 15.08
CA LYS A 49 10.18 7.24 15.78
C LYS A 49 11.34 8.12 15.32
N ILE A 50 12.29 7.61 14.54
CA ILE A 50 13.50 8.34 14.14
C ILE A 50 13.37 8.82 12.69
N PRO A 51 13.19 10.12 12.42
CA PRO A 51 13.33 10.65 11.06
C PRO A 51 14.77 10.51 10.54
N PRO A 52 15.00 10.21 9.24
CA PRO A 52 14.03 9.97 8.17
C PRO A 52 13.55 8.52 8.07
N LEU A 53 14.04 7.60 8.93
CA LEU A 53 13.67 6.18 8.90
C LEU A 53 12.16 5.97 9.13
N SER A 54 11.53 6.84 9.92
CA SER A 54 10.09 6.88 10.15
C SER A 54 9.26 7.14 8.88
N PHE A 55 9.85 7.71 7.82
CA PHE A 55 9.15 7.94 6.55
C PHE A 55 8.93 6.65 5.75
N PHE A 56 9.72 5.60 5.98
CA PHE A 56 9.58 4.32 5.30
C PHE A 56 8.53 3.44 6.02
N ARG A 57 7.26 3.76 5.78
CA ARG A 57 6.09 3.05 6.35
C ARG A 57 6.04 1.56 6.03
N MET A 58 6.64 1.14 4.91
CA MET A 58 6.71 -0.26 4.48
C MET A 58 8.14 -0.79 4.65
N PRO A 59 8.41 -1.65 5.66
CA PRO A 59 9.76 -2.17 5.93
C PRO A 59 10.39 -2.85 4.71
N ALA A 60 9.61 -3.52 3.86
CA ALA A 60 10.10 -4.14 2.64
C ALA A 60 10.86 -3.17 1.71
N ARG A 61 10.59 -1.86 1.77
CA ARG A 61 11.31 -0.85 0.97
C ARG A 61 12.80 -0.76 1.31
N TYR A 62 13.21 -1.14 2.52
CA TYR A 62 14.63 -1.22 2.89
C TYR A 62 15.41 -2.28 2.10
N MET A 63 14.72 -3.23 1.45
CA MET A 63 15.36 -4.17 0.51
C MET A 63 16.05 -3.46 -0.66
N PHE A 64 15.67 -2.22 -0.97
CA PHE A 64 16.38 -1.42 -1.96
C PHE A 64 17.86 -1.25 -1.61
N LEU A 65 18.19 -0.98 -0.34
CA LEU A 65 19.58 -0.86 0.13
C LEU A 65 20.34 -2.18 -0.06
N THR A 66 19.67 -3.29 0.26
CA THR A 66 20.20 -4.65 0.06
C THR A 66 20.50 -4.92 -1.41
N LEU A 67 19.57 -4.58 -2.31
CA LEU A 67 19.70 -4.82 -3.75
C LEU A 67 20.80 -3.99 -4.40
N VAL A 68 20.89 -2.70 -4.06
CA VAL A 68 21.97 -1.83 -4.55
C VAL A 68 23.32 -2.33 -4.06
N SER A 69 23.42 -2.67 -2.77
CA SER A 69 24.67 -3.16 -2.17
C SER A 69 25.13 -4.48 -2.77
N LEU A 70 24.22 -5.44 -2.93
CA LEU A 70 24.51 -6.72 -3.57
C LEU A 70 24.92 -6.54 -5.02
N SER A 71 24.34 -5.60 -5.76
CA SER A 71 24.73 -5.29 -7.14
C SER A 71 26.18 -4.79 -7.22
N VAL A 72 26.58 -3.88 -6.33
CA VAL A 72 27.96 -3.38 -6.28
C VAL A 72 28.94 -4.47 -5.86
N LEU A 73 28.62 -5.25 -4.81
CA LEU A 73 29.43 -6.40 -4.40
C LEU A 73 29.55 -7.43 -5.53
N SER A 74 28.49 -7.64 -6.31
CA SER A 74 28.53 -8.52 -7.48
C SER A 74 29.51 -8.02 -8.53
N ALA A 75 29.46 -6.73 -8.86
CA ALA A 75 30.39 -6.12 -9.81
C ALA A 75 31.84 -6.24 -9.32
N MET A 76 32.08 -5.98 -8.03
CA MET A 76 33.40 -6.16 -7.40
C MET A 76 33.87 -7.62 -7.48
N GLY A 77 32.98 -8.59 -7.31
CA GLY A 77 33.30 -10.01 -7.44
C GLY A 77 33.70 -10.39 -8.87
N VAL A 78 32.99 -9.86 -9.87
CA VAL A 78 33.36 -10.04 -11.28
C VAL A 78 34.72 -9.41 -11.58
N ASP A 79 35.03 -8.22 -11.05
CA ASP A 79 36.36 -7.61 -11.22
C ASP A 79 37.47 -8.43 -10.50
N ALA A 80 37.19 -8.98 -9.32
CA ALA A 80 38.11 -9.82 -8.58
C ALA A 80 38.50 -11.11 -9.33
N LEU A 81 37.59 -11.68 -10.14
CA LEU A 81 37.90 -12.84 -10.99
C LEU A 81 39.02 -12.57 -12.00
N ASN A 82 39.17 -11.33 -12.44
CA ASN A 82 40.21 -10.93 -13.41
C ASN A 82 41.53 -10.55 -12.75
N ARG A 83 41.52 -10.16 -11.48
CA ARG A 83 42.68 -9.56 -10.79
C ARG A 83 43.32 -10.49 -9.75
N GLU A 84 42.52 -11.28 -9.06
CA GLU A 84 42.95 -12.02 -7.86
C GLU A 84 43.18 -13.51 -8.15
N LYS A 85 44.19 -14.11 -7.49
CA LYS A 85 44.42 -15.56 -7.55
C LYS A 85 43.44 -16.29 -6.62
N ILE A 86 42.27 -16.63 -7.13
CA ILE A 86 41.26 -17.39 -6.38
C ILE A 86 41.64 -18.88 -6.32
N LYS A 87 41.58 -19.47 -5.12
CA LYS A 87 41.83 -20.90 -4.89
C LYS A 87 40.77 -21.76 -5.62
N LYS A 88 41.22 -22.83 -6.28
CA LYS A 88 40.35 -23.75 -7.03
C LYS A 88 39.31 -24.45 -6.13
N SER A 89 39.65 -24.72 -4.88
CA SER A 89 38.73 -25.28 -3.87
C SER A 89 37.56 -24.36 -3.57
N PHE A 90 37.79 -23.04 -3.49
CA PHE A 90 36.75 -22.05 -3.25
C PHE A 90 35.81 -21.92 -4.46
N ILE A 91 36.36 -21.97 -5.68
CA ILE A 91 35.57 -22.02 -6.92
C ILE A 91 34.67 -23.26 -6.92
N ASN A 92 35.20 -24.42 -6.56
CA ASN A 92 34.42 -25.66 -6.50
C ASN A 92 33.31 -25.56 -5.46
N LEU A 93 33.58 -24.98 -4.29
CA LEU A 93 32.56 -24.74 -3.26
C LEU A 93 31.42 -23.86 -3.80
N LEU A 94 31.74 -22.77 -4.49
CA LEU A 94 30.73 -21.90 -5.10
C LEU A 94 29.86 -22.65 -6.12
N VAL A 95 30.46 -23.46 -6.99
CA VAL A 95 29.72 -24.29 -7.96
C VAL A 95 28.85 -25.33 -7.25
N ILE A 96 29.37 -26.01 -6.22
CA ILE A 96 28.61 -26.99 -5.43
C ILE A 96 27.41 -26.32 -4.76
N THR A 97 27.59 -25.14 -4.16
CA THR A 97 26.48 -24.41 -3.52
C THR A 97 25.39 -24.01 -4.51
N GLN A 98 25.73 -23.68 -5.77
CA GLN A 98 24.74 -23.42 -6.81
C GLN A 98 23.96 -24.68 -7.20
N ILE A 99 24.67 -25.79 -7.40
CA ILE A 99 24.04 -27.08 -7.73
C ILE A 99 23.13 -27.52 -6.59
N ALA A 100 23.59 -27.44 -5.34
CA ALA A 100 22.80 -27.78 -4.16
C ALA A 100 21.54 -26.91 -4.02
N PHE A 101 21.64 -25.60 -4.30
CA PHE A 101 20.49 -24.70 -4.27
C PHE A 101 19.44 -25.07 -5.33
N ILE A 102 19.87 -25.41 -6.55
CA ILE A 102 18.96 -25.86 -7.61
C ILE A 102 18.32 -27.19 -7.25
N ILE A 103 19.10 -28.16 -6.76
CA ILE A 103 18.58 -29.44 -6.30
C ILE A 103 17.55 -29.20 -5.20
N THR A 104 17.79 -28.27 -4.28
CA THR A 104 16.84 -27.91 -3.23
C THR A 104 15.54 -27.35 -3.80
N ILE A 105 15.61 -26.47 -4.81
CA ILE A 105 14.41 -25.95 -5.50
C ILE A 105 13.64 -27.08 -6.20
N ILE A 106 14.35 -28.00 -6.87
CA ILE A 106 13.74 -29.15 -7.55
C ILE A 106 13.08 -30.08 -6.54
N ILE A 107 13.75 -30.39 -5.42
CA ILE A 107 13.19 -31.21 -4.34
C ILE A 107 11.97 -30.53 -3.72
N LEU A 108 12.05 -29.23 -3.43
CA LEU A 108 10.90 -28.46 -2.93
C LEU A 108 9.73 -28.50 -3.92
N ASN A 109 10.00 -28.45 -5.22
CA ASN A 109 8.98 -28.60 -6.24
C ASN A 109 8.34 -29.99 -6.22
N LEU A 110 9.14 -31.06 -6.25
CA LEU A 110 8.65 -32.43 -6.21
C LEU A 110 7.81 -32.68 -4.95
N LEU A 111 8.24 -32.15 -3.80
CA LEU A 111 7.48 -32.20 -2.55
C LEU A 111 6.14 -31.45 -2.64
N ILE A 112 6.12 -30.24 -3.22
CA ILE A 112 4.86 -29.49 -3.41
C ILE A 112 3.93 -30.22 -4.38
N THR A 113 4.47 -30.87 -5.42
CA THR A 113 3.68 -31.57 -6.43
C THR A 113 3.13 -32.92 -5.93
N GLU A 114 3.92 -33.73 -5.24
CA GLU A 114 3.47 -35.04 -4.74
C GLU A 114 2.73 -34.94 -3.40
N GLU A 115 3.24 -34.15 -2.47
CA GLU A 115 2.71 -34.03 -1.11
C GLU A 115 1.82 -32.79 -0.93
N GLY A 116 1.53 -32.05 -2.01
CA GLY A 116 0.71 -30.83 -1.99
C GLY A 116 -0.59 -31.01 -1.22
N ASN A 117 -1.34 -32.09 -1.46
CA ASN A 117 -2.59 -32.39 -0.76
C ASN A 117 -2.40 -32.63 0.75
N ARG A 118 -1.31 -33.28 1.16
CA ARG A 118 -0.98 -33.50 2.57
C ARG A 118 -0.52 -32.22 3.25
N ILE A 119 0.27 -31.39 2.57
CA ILE A 119 0.66 -30.06 3.03
C ILE A 119 -0.58 -29.18 3.18
N THR A 120 -1.49 -29.18 2.20
CA THR A 120 -2.79 -28.49 2.27
C THR A 120 -3.56 -28.93 3.49
N ASN A 121 -3.74 -30.23 3.69
CA ASN A 121 -4.51 -30.77 4.80
C ASN A 121 -3.87 -30.44 6.16
N TYR A 122 -2.54 -30.56 6.29
CA TYR A 122 -1.81 -30.21 7.52
C TYR A 122 -1.94 -28.72 7.85
N LEU A 123 -1.71 -27.84 6.88
CA LEU A 123 -1.83 -26.39 7.09
C LEU A 123 -3.29 -26.03 7.38
N THR A 124 -4.26 -26.68 6.72
CA THR A 124 -5.69 -26.48 6.97
C THR A 124 -6.07 -26.86 8.40
N MET A 125 -5.59 -28.00 8.92
CA MET A 125 -5.82 -28.39 10.32
C MET A 125 -5.12 -27.43 11.29
N ARG A 126 -3.84 -27.10 11.02
CA ARG A 126 -3.03 -26.27 11.92
C ARG A 126 -3.52 -24.83 12.04
N TYR A 127 -4.01 -24.26 10.93
CA TYR A 127 -4.55 -22.90 10.90
C TYR A 127 -6.06 -22.85 11.13
N GLY A 128 -6.78 -23.96 10.93
CA GLY A 128 -8.21 -24.10 11.22
C GLY A 128 -8.53 -24.39 12.69
N GLU A 129 -7.62 -24.99 13.47
CA GLU A 129 -7.86 -25.34 14.89
C GLU A 129 -7.50 -24.24 15.90
N ARG A 130 -7.02 -23.06 15.48
CA ARG A 130 -6.68 -21.96 16.41
C ARG A 130 -7.93 -21.17 16.82
N ASP A 131 -8.91 -21.85 17.40
CA ASP A 131 -10.28 -21.44 17.78
C ASP A 131 -10.42 -20.30 18.82
N GLY A 132 -9.67 -19.19 18.71
CA GLY A 132 -9.60 -18.19 19.78
C GLY A 132 -9.73 -16.71 19.41
N SER A 133 -9.93 -16.34 18.15
CA SER A 133 -10.07 -14.92 17.77
C SER A 133 -11.11 -14.76 16.66
N ALA A 134 -12.00 -13.78 16.81
CA ALA A 134 -13.26 -13.52 16.10
C ALA A 134 -13.23 -13.34 14.55
N ASP A 135 -12.19 -13.83 13.85
CA ASP A 135 -11.83 -13.46 12.46
C ASP A 135 -11.60 -14.69 11.53
N GLN A 136 -12.18 -15.87 11.77
CA GLN A 136 -11.65 -17.13 11.17
C GLN A 136 -12.50 -17.79 10.08
N LEU A 137 -11.93 -17.81 8.87
CA LEU A 137 -12.40 -18.52 7.66
C LEU A 137 -12.88 -19.94 7.98
N SER A 138 -13.91 -20.44 7.28
CA SER A 138 -14.28 -21.85 7.40
C SER A 138 -13.08 -22.74 7.04
N THR A 139 -13.02 -23.95 7.60
CA THR A 139 -11.98 -24.93 7.28
C THR A 139 -11.86 -25.15 5.77
N ASP A 140 -12.97 -25.08 5.04
CA ASP A 140 -13.02 -25.19 3.59
C ASP A 140 -12.43 -23.96 2.89
N ALA A 141 -12.69 -22.74 3.38
CA ALA A 141 -12.10 -21.52 2.81
C ALA A 141 -10.60 -21.39 3.12
N TYR A 142 -10.13 -21.90 4.27
CA TYR A 142 -8.70 -22.07 4.53
C TYR A 142 -8.09 -23.09 3.57
N ARG A 143 -8.75 -24.23 3.39
CA ARG A 143 -8.32 -25.26 2.45
C ARG A 143 -8.18 -24.69 1.04
N GLU A 144 -9.19 -23.97 0.56
CA GLU A 144 -9.18 -23.34 -0.76
C GLU A 144 -8.02 -22.35 -0.92
N LYS A 145 -7.81 -21.43 0.04
CA LYS A 145 -6.68 -20.48 -0.04
C LYS A 145 -5.32 -21.16 -0.01
N ILE A 146 -5.17 -22.18 0.82
CA ILE A 146 -3.94 -22.96 0.91
C ILE A 146 -3.73 -23.75 -0.39
N THR A 147 -4.78 -24.34 -0.94
CA THR A 147 -4.77 -25.02 -2.25
C THR A 147 -4.37 -24.04 -3.34
N ILE A 148 -4.99 -22.86 -3.44
CA ILE A 148 -4.62 -21.83 -4.42
C ILE A 148 -3.16 -21.39 -4.23
N MET A 149 -2.70 -21.23 -2.99
CA MET A 149 -1.30 -20.88 -2.73
C MET A 149 -0.34 -21.99 -3.19
N LEU A 150 -0.66 -23.26 -2.92
CA LEU A 150 0.14 -24.41 -3.31
C LEU A 150 0.05 -24.72 -4.80
N GLU A 151 -1.11 -24.51 -5.42
CA GLU A 151 -1.30 -24.55 -6.87
C GLU A 151 -0.50 -23.44 -7.53
N ARG A 152 -0.56 -22.20 -7.03
CA ARG A 152 0.29 -21.09 -7.53
C ARG A 152 1.78 -21.38 -7.32
N ALA A 153 2.17 -21.96 -6.18
CA ALA A 153 3.55 -22.35 -5.92
C ALA A 153 4.00 -23.51 -6.84
N GLY A 154 3.13 -24.51 -7.04
CA GLY A 154 3.32 -25.64 -7.94
C GLY A 154 3.38 -25.20 -9.40
N GLU A 155 2.51 -24.28 -9.81
CA GLU A 155 2.55 -23.61 -11.10
C GLU A 155 3.87 -22.88 -11.28
N CYS A 156 4.29 -22.05 -10.30
CA CYS A 156 5.57 -21.32 -10.34
C CYS A 156 6.78 -22.24 -10.59
N LEU A 157 6.65 -23.52 -10.27
CA LEU A 157 7.69 -24.53 -10.39
C LEU A 157 7.40 -25.59 -11.48
N ASN A 158 6.26 -25.51 -12.18
CA ASN A 158 5.87 -26.46 -13.22
C ASN A 158 6.68 -26.25 -14.51
N ILE A 159 7.52 -27.23 -14.83
CA ILE A 159 8.49 -27.23 -15.93
C ILE A 159 7.81 -27.28 -17.32
N THR A 160 6.54 -27.70 -17.40
CA THR A 160 5.81 -27.84 -18.67
C THR A 160 5.33 -26.50 -19.26
N ASN A 161 5.34 -25.41 -18.47
CA ASN A 161 4.99 -24.08 -18.95
C ASN A 161 6.12 -23.51 -19.83
N SER A 162 5.81 -23.14 -21.08
CA SER A 162 6.79 -22.66 -22.07
C SER A 162 7.55 -21.41 -21.63
N GLY A 163 6.93 -20.54 -20.82
CA GLY A 163 7.62 -19.37 -20.23
C GLY A 163 8.63 -19.73 -19.15
N ARG A 164 8.46 -20.87 -18.45
CA ARG A 164 9.25 -21.27 -17.27
C ARG A 164 10.35 -22.28 -17.60
N LEU A 165 10.12 -23.17 -18.58
CA LEU A 165 11.20 -23.96 -19.20
C LEU A 165 12.33 -23.05 -19.70
N ARG A 166 11.96 -21.90 -20.27
CA ARG A 166 12.88 -20.84 -20.68
C ARG A 166 13.72 -20.32 -19.50
N THR A 167 13.13 -20.02 -18.35
CA THR A 167 13.85 -19.57 -17.15
C THR A 167 14.82 -20.64 -16.62
N ILE A 168 14.42 -21.92 -16.57
CA ILE A 168 15.30 -23.03 -16.16
C ILE A 168 16.49 -23.17 -17.11
N VAL A 169 16.22 -23.16 -18.42
CA VAL A 169 17.26 -23.21 -19.46
C VAL A 169 18.21 -22.01 -19.37
N MET A 170 17.70 -20.81 -19.05
CA MET A 170 18.54 -19.63 -18.83
C MET A 170 19.38 -19.70 -17.57
N VAL A 171 18.86 -20.22 -16.45
CA VAL A 171 19.65 -20.47 -15.23
C VAL A 171 20.75 -21.50 -15.52
N ALA A 172 20.44 -22.56 -16.27
CA ALA A 172 21.42 -23.58 -16.68
C ALA A 172 22.50 -23.00 -17.61
N MET A 173 22.12 -22.23 -18.64
CA MET A 173 23.05 -21.50 -19.51
C MET A 173 23.92 -20.53 -18.69
N PHE A 174 23.32 -19.83 -17.72
CA PHE A 174 24.05 -18.93 -16.83
C PHE A 174 25.11 -19.66 -16.01
N ILE A 175 24.77 -20.81 -15.42
CA ILE A 175 25.72 -21.62 -14.65
C ILE A 175 26.83 -22.13 -15.55
N GLY A 176 26.49 -22.60 -16.75
CA GLY A 176 27.49 -23.01 -17.74
C GLY A 176 28.46 -21.87 -18.07
N VAL A 177 27.93 -20.70 -18.41
CA VAL A 177 28.70 -19.50 -18.74
C VAL A 177 29.54 -19.01 -17.56
N SER A 178 28.96 -18.91 -16.36
CA SER A 178 29.68 -18.46 -15.16
C SER A 178 30.75 -19.46 -14.74
N THR A 179 30.50 -20.76 -14.85
CA THR A 179 31.49 -21.81 -14.58
C THR A 179 32.63 -21.77 -15.59
N ILE A 180 32.33 -21.62 -16.88
CA ILE A 180 33.33 -21.44 -17.95
C ILE A 180 34.10 -20.13 -17.72
N ALA A 181 33.42 -19.06 -17.31
CA ALA A 181 34.04 -17.77 -17.03
C ALA A 181 35.04 -17.86 -15.88
N ILE A 182 34.61 -18.45 -14.76
CA ILE A 182 35.43 -18.65 -13.57
C ILE A 182 36.60 -19.59 -13.85
N ARG A 183 36.41 -20.64 -14.66
CA ARG A 183 37.47 -21.62 -14.98
C ARG A 183 38.47 -21.15 -16.04
N SER A 184 38.04 -20.35 -17.02
CA SER A 184 38.88 -20.00 -18.17
C SER A 184 39.82 -18.82 -17.94
N ARG A 185 39.58 -17.96 -16.94
CA ARG A 185 40.42 -16.79 -16.54
C ARG A 185 40.82 -15.84 -17.69
N LYS A 186 40.15 -15.88 -18.86
CA LYS A 186 40.47 -15.03 -20.02
C LYS A 186 39.55 -13.81 -20.06
N LYS A 187 40.05 -12.63 -20.46
CA LYS A 187 39.27 -11.37 -20.65
C LYS A 187 38.00 -11.52 -21.50
N ARG A 188 37.91 -12.54 -22.37
CA ARG A 188 36.72 -12.87 -23.18
C ARG A 188 35.52 -13.39 -22.38
N THR A 189 35.63 -13.53 -21.06
CA THR A 189 34.58 -14.04 -20.16
C THR A 189 33.54 -13.01 -19.74
N ILE A 190 33.83 -11.73 -19.93
CA ILE A 190 32.86 -10.64 -19.72
C ILE A 190 31.74 -10.70 -20.77
N MET A 191 32.06 -11.08 -22.01
CA MET A 191 31.10 -11.15 -23.13
C MET A 191 29.96 -12.15 -22.87
N PRO A 192 30.19 -13.42 -22.46
CA PRO A 192 29.11 -14.34 -22.17
C PRO A 192 28.36 -13.96 -20.88
N LEU A 193 29.01 -13.34 -19.88
CA LEU A 193 28.28 -12.78 -18.71
C LEU A 193 27.34 -11.63 -19.09
N LEU A 194 27.77 -10.74 -19.99
CA LEU A 194 26.92 -9.70 -20.59
C LEU A 194 25.78 -10.32 -21.40
N LEU A 195 26.07 -11.35 -22.20
CA LEU A 195 25.07 -12.05 -23.01
C LEU A 195 24.00 -12.69 -22.14
N VAL A 196 24.37 -13.38 -21.05
CA VAL A 196 23.36 -13.93 -20.14
C VAL A 196 22.67 -12.84 -19.31
N SER A 197 23.33 -11.72 -19.01
CA SER A 197 22.67 -10.56 -18.39
C SER A 197 21.63 -9.94 -19.33
N ILE A 198 21.91 -9.86 -20.63
CA ILE A 198 20.98 -9.39 -21.66
C ILE A 198 19.82 -10.39 -21.82
N ILE A 199 20.12 -11.69 -21.88
CA ILE A 199 19.10 -12.75 -21.99
C ILE A 199 18.19 -12.75 -20.75
N THR A 200 18.75 -12.57 -19.55
CA THR A 200 17.96 -12.45 -18.31
C THR A 200 17.19 -11.15 -18.24
N LEU A 201 17.70 -10.03 -18.77
CA LEU A 201 16.94 -8.79 -18.91
C LEU A 201 15.79 -8.92 -19.91
N ILE A 202 15.98 -9.65 -21.02
CA ILE A 202 14.93 -9.96 -21.99
C ILE A 202 13.88 -10.88 -21.36
N ASP A 203 14.29 -11.88 -20.59
CA ASP A 203 13.37 -12.77 -19.87
C ASP A 203 12.62 -12.04 -18.76
N ILE A 204 13.30 -11.18 -18.00
CA ILE A 204 12.68 -10.28 -17.03
C ILE A 204 11.73 -9.36 -17.79
N ALA A 205 12.09 -8.74 -18.90
CA ALA A 205 11.16 -7.91 -19.68
C ALA A 205 9.94 -8.70 -20.16
N GLN A 206 10.11 -9.97 -20.55
CA GLN A 206 9.02 -10.84 -21.00
C GLN A 206 8.20 -11.48 -19.87
N SER A 207 8.76 -11.62 -18.66
CA SER A 207 8.09 -12.15 -17.46
C SER A 207 7.53 -11.05 -16.56
N SER A 208 8.11 -9.84 -16.64
CA SER A 208 7.60 -8.58 -16.08
C SER A 208 6.52 -7.94 -16.95
N VAL A 209 6.29 -8.47 -18.15
CA VAL A 209 4.92 -8.74 -18.58
C VAL A 209 4.36 -9.82 -17.64
N PHE A 210 4.23 -9.46 -16.37
CA PHE A 210 3.31 -10.08 -15.44
C PHE A 210 1.97 -9.90 -16.13
N ARG A 211 1.58 -10.92 -16.90
CA ARG A 211 0.17 -11.21 -17.13
C ARG A 211 -0.45 -11.58 -15.79
N GLU A 212 -0.39 -10.71 -14.78
CA GLU A 212 -1.66 -10.42 -14.16
C GLU A 212 -2.56 -10.10 -15.33
N ARG A 213 -3.70 -10.78 -15.47
CA ARG A 213 -4.74 -10.30 -16.37
C ARG A 213 -5.05 -8.91 -15.84
N VAL A 214 -4.31 -7.89 -16.27
CA VAL A 214 -4.66 -6.50 -16.10
C VAL A 214 -5.90 -6.43 -16.95
N ILE A 215 -7.04 -6.63 -16.30
CA ILE A 215 -8.35 -6.50 -16.89
C ILE A 215 -8.29 -5.11 -17.52
N PRO A 216 -8.31 -4.99 -18.86
CA PRO A 216 -8.31 -3.69 -19.51
C PRO A 216 -9.43 -2.84 -18.89
N TYR A 217 -9.21 -1.54 -18.67
CA TYR A 217 -10.24 -0.69 -18.06
C TYR A 217 -11.57 -0.79 -18.83
N THR A 218 -11.51 -1.05 -20.14
CA THR A 218 -12.67 -1.28 -21.03
C THR A 218 -13.49 -2.52 -20.69
N GLN A 219 -12.94 -3.47 -19.94
CA GLN A 219 -13.65 -4.66 -19.45
C GLN A 219 -14.33 -4.42 -18.08
N PHE A 220 -14.03 -3.31 -17.38
CA PHE A 220 -14.77 -2.95 -16.18
C PHE A 220 -16.14 -2.40 -16.58
N LYS A 221 -17.17 -3.24 -16.42
CA LYS A 221 -18.56 -2.79 -16.53
C LYS A 221 -18.97 -2.14 -15.21
N SER A 222 -19.43 -0.89 -15.26
CA SER A 222 -20.13 -0.28 -14.12
C SER A 222 -21.34 -1.13 -13.76
N PRO A 223 -21.58 -1.48 -12.49
CA PRO A 223 -22.84 -2.11 -12.09
C PRO A 223 -24.04 -1.29 -12.58
N GLU A 224 -25.13 -1.96 -12.98
CA GLU A 224 -26.29 -1.27 -13.56
C GLU A 224 -26.87 -0.24 -12.58
N CYS A 225 -26.79 -0.51 -11.27
CA CYS A 225 -27.32 0.36 -10.23
C CYS A 225 -26.62 1.72 -10.15
N ILE A 226 -25.36 1.84 -10.59
CA ILE A 226 -24.64 3.13 -10.58
C ILE A 226 -24.78 3.90 -11.90
N THR A 227 -25.33 3.29 -12.95
CA THR A 227 -25.51 3.99 -14.23
C THR A 227 -26.47 5.18 -14.09
N SER A 228 -27.46 5.05 -13.22
CA SER A 228 -28.39 6.13 -12.84
C SER A 228 -27.72 7.23 -12.00
N LEU A 229 -26.56 6.97 -11.39
CA LEU A 229 -25.80 7.95 -10.60
C LEU A 229 -24.79 8.75 -11.43
N LYS A 230 -24.58 8.43 -12.71
CA LYS A 230 -23.63 9.14 -13.57
C LYS A 230 -23.95 10.64 -13.76
N SER A 231 -25.19 11.06 -13.51
CA SER A 231 -25.61 12.46 -13.50
C SER A 231 -25.31 13.19 -12.18
N ALA A 232 -24.76 12.50 -11.18
CA ALA A 232 -24.57 13.00 -9.82
C ALA A 232 -23.06 13.15 -9.51
N GLU A 233 -22.38 13.98 -10.31
CA GLU A 233 -20.90 14.14 -10.38
C GLU A 233 -20.19 14.52 -9.06
N ASN A 234 -20.94 14.84 -7.99
CA ASN A 234 -20.39 15.41 -6.75
C ASN A 234 -20.46 14.49 -5.52
N TYR A 235 -20.89 13.23 -5.66
CA TYR A 235 -21.11 12.36 -4.50
C TYR A 235 -20.07 11.26 -4.35
N SER A 236 -19.63 11.04 -3.10
CA SER A 236 -18.77 9.91 -2.75
C SER A 236 -19.59 8.63 -2.62
N ILE A 237 -19.11 7.55 -3.25
CA ILE A 237 -19.69 6.22 -3.12
C ILE A 237 -18.77 5.31 -2.32
N PHE A 238 -19.35 4.53 -1.41
CA PHE A 238 -18.64 3.48 -0.69
C PHE A 238 -19.19 2.12 -1.09
N SER A 239 -18.28 1.18 -1.34
CA SER A 239 -18.64 -0.20 -1.62
C SER A 239 -18.16 -1.14 -0.52
N SER A 240 -19.07 -1.99 -0.05
CA SER A 240 -18.77 -3.08 0.88
C SER A 240 -19.11 -4.44 0.27
N GLY A 241 -18.41 -5.50 0.68
CA GLY A 241 -18.66 -6.87 0.21
C GLY A 241 -17.89 -7.28 -1.06
N TRP A 242 -17.07 -6.39 -1.63
CA TRP A 242 -16.11 -6.71 -2.71
C TRP A 242 -15.08 -7.78 -2.32
N ASP A 243 -14.75 -7.93 -1.03
CA ASP A 243 -13.86 -8.99 -0.54
C ASP A 243 -14.52 -10.40 -0.59
N LEU A 244 -15.85 -10.47 -0.76
CA LEU A 244 -16.65 -11.69 -0.94
C LEU A 244 -16.88 -12.02 -2.42
N ALA A 245 -16.58 -11.09 -3.32
CA ALA A 245 -16.72 -11.30 -4.75
C ALA A 245 -15.58 -12.20 -5.25
N ASP A 246 -15.93 -13.35 -5.82
CA ASP A 246 -15.07 -14.09 -6.75
C ASP A 246 -14.46 -13.09 -7.76
N GLU A 247 -13.24 -13.34 -8.27
CA GLU A 247 -12.52 -12.45 -9.20
C GLU A 247 -13.43 -11.96 -10.35
N ARG A 248 -14.42 -12.77 -10.73
CA ARG A 248 -15.50 -12.50 -11.71
C ARG A 248 -16.41 -11.31 -11.40
N PHE A 249 -16.60 -10.94 -10.13
CA PHE A 249 -17.56 -9.89 -9.69
C PHE A 249 -16.88 -8.65 -9.11
N SER A 250 -15.54 -8.66 -9.01
CA SER A 250 -14.72 -7.51 -8.62
C SER A 250 -15.02 -6.26 -9.45
N THR A 251 -15.41 -6.43 -10.72
CA THR A 251 -15.78 -5.34 -11.62
C THR A 251 -17.17 -4.74 -11.32
N GLU A 252 -18.10 -5.53 -10.78
CA GLU A 252 -19.49 -5.11 -10.51
C GLU A 252 -19.69 -4.47 -9.14
N LEU A 253 -18.75 -4.60 -8.20
CA LEU A 253 -18.90 -4.06 -6.84
C LEU A 253 -18.02 -2.83 -6.59
N LEU A 254 -17.61 -2.10 -7.63
CA LEU A 254 -16.77 -0.90 -7.48
C LEU A 254 -15.64 -1.09 -6.45
N VAL A 255 -14.74 -2.04 -6.70
CA VAL A 255 -13.51 -2.21 -5.90
C VAL A 255 -12.87 -0.84 -5.67
N PRO A 256 -12.39 -0.49 -4.47
CA PRO A 256 -11.81 0.82 -4.17
C PRO A 256 -10.88 1.34 -5.25
N ASN A 257 -11.08 2.63 -5.56
CA ASN A 257 -10.45 3.38 -6.63
C ASN A 257 -10.93 3.06 -8.06
N THR A 258 -11.71 1.98 -8.29
CA THR A 258 -12.31 1.73 -9.62
C THR A 258 -13.47 2.67 -9.94
N ASN A 259 -14.09 3.25 -8.92
CA ASN A 259 -15.13 4.28 -9.07
C ASN A 259 -14.63 5.53 -9.83
N ILE A 260 -13.33 5.83 -9.77
CA ILE A 260 -12.69 6.91 -10.54
C ILE A 260 -12.86 6.69 -12.06
N LEU A 261 -12.89 5.44 -12.53
CA LEU A 261 -13.11 5.10 -13.94
C LEU A 261 -14.48 5.55 -14.45
N PHE A 262 -15.43 5.80 -13.54
CA PHE A 262 -16.80 6.17 -13.83
C PHE A 262 -17.12 7.62 -13.44
N GLY A 263 -16.11 8.44 -13.12
CA GLY A 263 -16.29 9.81 -12.68
C GLY A 263 -16.92 9.94 -11.28
N LEU A 264 -16.98 8.83 -10.52
CA LEU A 264 -17.51 8.84 -9.15
C LEU A 264 -16.38 9.10 -8.17
N ARG A 265 -16.64 9.97 -7.19
CA ARG A 265 -15.66 10.32 -6.18
C ARG A 265 -15.42 9.16 -5.22
N THR A 266 -14.15 8.89 -4.90
CA THR A 266 -13.79 7.94 -3.84
C THR A 266 -13.76 8.70 -2.52
N PRO A 267 -14.37 8.19 -1.43
CA PRO A 267 -14.03 8.68 -0.10
C PRO A 267 -12.54 8.46 0.17
N ILE A 268 -12.00 9.14 1.18
CA ILE A 268 -10.61 9.04 1.66
C ILE A 268 -9.98 7.67 1.32
N PRO A 269 -8.85 7.60 0.57
CA PRO A 269 -8.34 6.34 0.05
C PRO A 269 -8.16 5.29 1.15
N ARG A 270 -8.53 4.02 0.89
CA ARG A 270 -8.49 2.87 1.83
C ARG A 270 -7.20 2.82 2.68
N LEU A 271 -6.06 3.14 2.07
CA LEU A 271 -4.73 3.11 2.70
C LEU A 271 -4.50 4.25 3.72
N SER A 272 -5.30 5.31 3.67
CA SER A 272 -5.24 6.42 4.61
C SER A 272 -5.81 6.05 5.98
N PHE A 273 -6.67 5.02 6.05
CA PHE A 273 -7.19 4.47 7.29
C PHE A 273 -6.17 3.63 8.09
N GLU A 274 -4.97 3.38 7.52
CA GLU A 274 -3.97 2.48 8.08
C GLU A 274 -3.02 3.10 9.15
N HIS A 275 -3.09 4.41 9.43
CA HIS A 275 -2.23 5.07 10.42
C HIS A 275 -2.95 6.01 11.40
N GLN A 276 -2.18 6.47 12.40
CA GLN A 276 -2.57 7.11 13.67
C GLN A 276 -3.70 8.15 13.60
N TYR A 277 -3.93 8.80 12.46
CA TYR A 277 -4.93 9.85 12.24
C TYR A 277 -6.36 9.34 12.03
N THR A 278 -6.58 8.03 12.04
CA THR A 278 -7.90 7.43 11.77
C THR A 278 -8.13 6.18 12.62
N ALA A 279 -7.50 6.06 13.79
CA ALA A 279 -7.67 4.87 14.63
C ALA A 279 -9.15 4.68 15.01
N LEU A 280 -9.85 5.79 15.29
CA LEU A 280 -11.29 5.82 15.52
C LEU A 280 -12.08 5.44 14.26
N MET A 281 -11.79 6.04 13.11
CA MET A 281 -12.48 5.70 11.86
C MET A 281 -12.23 4.25 11.44
N ARG A 282 -11.03 3.72 11.68
CA ARG A 282 -10.79 2.28 11.54
C ARG A 282 -11.66 1.54 12.53
N ARG A 283 -11.63 1.84 13.82
CA ARG A 283 -12.48 1.16 14.81
C ARG A 283 -13.94 1.20 14.37
N LEU A 284 -14.53 2.37 14.19
CA LEU A 284 -15.94 2.57 13.84
C LEU A 284 -16.37 2.05 12.47
N VAL A 285 -15.61 2.30 11.39
CA VAL A 285 -15.98 1.83 10.04
C VAL A 285 -15.64 0.34 9.89
N TRP A 286 -14.54 -0.13 10.48
CA TRP A 286 -14.07 -1.51 10.34
C TRP A 286 -14.77 -2.49 11.28
N THR A 287 -15.04 -2.13 12.55
CA THR A 287 -15.81 -3.03 13.44
C THR A 287 -17.26 -3.12 12.99
N ASN A 288 -17.86 -2.03 12.48
CA ASN A 288 -19.26 -2.06 12.06
C ASN A 288 -19.50 -2.70 10.67
N LEU A 289 -18.56 -2.62 9.73
CA LEU A 289 -18.72 -3.17 8.37
C LEU A 289 -17.83 -4.39 8.05
N HIS A 290 -16.73 -4.60 8.78
CA HIS A 290 -15.67 -5.56 8.41
C HIS A 290 -15.37 -6.66 9.44
N GLU A 291 -15.80 -6.57 10.72
CA GLU A 291 -15.89 -7.76 11.59
C GLU A 291 -16.82 -8.84 11.00
N ARG A 292 -17.55 -8.49 9.95
CA ARG A 292 -18.45 -9.35 9.18
C ARG A 292 -17.86 -9.82 7.84
N GLY A 293 -16.66 -9.36 7.46
CA GLY A 293 -16.12 -9.48 6.09
C GLY A 293 -14.67 -9.97 5.96
N ARG A 294 -13.92 -10.19 7.06
CA ARG A 294 -12.67 -10.98 6.96
C ARG A 294 -12.98 -12.47 6.89
N GLY A 295 -13.61 -12.83 5.81
CA GLY A 295 -13.40 -14.11 5.20
C GLY A 295 -14.16 -14.20 3.91
N THR A 296 -13.49 -14.77 2.92
CA THR A 296 -14.10 -15.36 1.74
C THR A 296 -15.02 -16.50 2.20
N TYR A 297 -16.19 -16.18 2.76
CA TYR A 297 -17.17 -17.16 3.20
C TYR A 297 -18.32 -17.26 2.17
N PRO A 298 -18.86 -18.46 1.91
CA PRO A 298 -20.16 -18.59 1.28
C PRO A 298 -21.27 -18.06 2.21
N LEU A 299 -22.30 -17.45 1.63
CA LEU A 299 -23.44 -16.74 2.24
C LEU A 299 -24.21 -17.47 3.36
N SER A 300 -23.96 -18.75 3.59
CA SER A 300 -24.81 -19.62 4.42
C SER A 300 -24.48 -19.64 5.91
N ARG A 301 -23.44 -18.95 6.39
CA ARG A 301 -23.00 -19.03 7.80
C ARG A 301 -22.76 -17.71 8.51
N TYR A 302 -23.47 -16.68 8.09
CA TYR A 302 -23.49 -15.41 8.82
C TYR A 302 -24.26 -15.54 10.14
N ILE A 303 -23.60 -15.24 11.27
CA ILE A 303 -24.28 -15.06 12.57
C ILE A 303 -24.58 -13.56 12.70
N PRO A 304 -25.85 -13.13 12.71
CA PRO A 304 -26.20 -11.73 12.92
C PRO A 304 -25.72 -11.30 14.30
N THR A 305 -24.74 -10.40 14.39
CA THR A 305 -24.52 -9.69 15.66
C THR A 305 -25.75 -8.83 15.93
N THR A 306 -26.32 -8.97 17.12
CA THR A 306 -27.59 -8.39 17.55
C THR A 306 -27.57 -6.87 17.77
N LYS A 307 -26.43 -6.20 17.53
CA LYS A 307 -26.33 -4.74 17.58
C LYS A 307 -26.66 -4.12 16.20
N PRO A 308 -27.51 -3.08 16.14
CA PRO A 308 -27.81 -2.36 14.90
C PRO A 308 -26.53 -1.74 14.33
N ILE A 309 -26.40 -1.75 12.99
CA ILE A 309 -25.27 -1.13 12.28
C ILE A 309 -25.45 0.38 12.35
N SER A 310 -24.53 1.10 13.01
CA SER A 310 -24.47 2.56 12.91
C SER A 310 -23.78 2.95 11.60
N LEU A 311 -24.49 3.68 10.74
CA LEU A 311 -23.96 4.15 9.45
C LEU A 311 -23.34 5.55 9.53
N LYS A 312 -23.49 6.21 10.68
CA LYS A 312 -22.96 7.54 10.98
C LYS A 312 -21.47 7.70 10.67
N PRO A 313 -20.58 6.72 10.94
CA PRO A 313 -19.16 6.83 10.55
C PRO A 313 -18.94 6.95 9.04
N LEU A 314 -19.81 6.36 8.21
CA LEU A 314 -19.74 6.53 6.76
C LEU A 314 -20.23 7.92 6.35
N GLU A 315 -21.29 8.40 6.98
CA GLU A 315 -21.84 9.73 6.75
C GLU A 315 -20.82 10.83 7.10
N MET A 316 -20.08 10.69 8.20
CA MET A 316 -18.98 11.61 8.58
C MET A 316 -17.90 11.74 7.49
N LEU A 317 -17.76 10.74 6.62
CA LEU A 317 -16.82 10.73 5.49
C LEU A 317 -17.46 11.29 4.19
N SER A 318 -18.61 11.96 4.31
CA SER A 318 -19.43 12.47 3.20
C SER A 318 -19.78 11.39 2.16
N ILE A 319 -19.99 10.14 2.61
CA ILE A 319 -20.42 9.04 1.75
C ILE A 319 -21.93 9.18 1.56
N LYS A 320 -22.37 9.50 0.35
CA LYS A 320 -23.80 9.67 0.05
C LYS A 320 -24.46 8.36 -0.39
N TYR A 321 -23.71 7.52 -1.09
CA TYR A 321 -24.21 6.29 -1.65
C TYR A 321 -23.43 5.08 -1.11
N LEU A 322 -24.17 4.05 -0.68
CA LEU A 322 -23.62 2.81 -0.17
C LEU A 322 -24.02 1.66 -1.10
N LEU A 323 -23.03 1.05 -1.75
CA LEU A 323 -23.16 -0.17 -2.52
C LEU A 323 -22.79 -1.37 -1.64
N THR A 324 -23.67 -2.35 -1.53
CA THR A 324 -23.43 -3.52 -0.68
C THR A 324 -24.18 -4.75 -1.16
N THR A 325 -23.71 -5.93 -0.77
CA THR A 325 -24.42 -7.19 -0.98
C THR A 325 -25.38 -7.57 0.15
N HIS A 326 -25.45 -6.74 1.20
CA HIS A 326 -26.24 -7.00 2.39
C HIS A 326 -27.48 -6.10 2.43
N GLN A 327 -28.62 -6.68 2.78
CA GLN A 327 -29.80 -5.87 3.04
C GLN A 327 -29.62 -5.11 4.36
N ILE A 328 -29.87 -3.80 4.33
CA ILE A 328 -29.81 -2.92 5.50
C ILE A 328 -31.23 -2.47 5.79
N ILE A 329 -31.67 -2.69 7.03
CA ILE A 329 -32.96 -2.24 7.52
C ILE A 329 -32.67 -1.16 8.56
N SER A 330 -32.74 0.10 8.14
CA SER A 330 -32.53 1.28 8.99
C SER A 330 -33.28 2.48 8.39
N GLU A 331 -33.75 3.38 9.25
CA GLU A 331 -34.34 4.66 8.83
C GLU A 331 -33.28 5.65 8.31
N GLU A 332 -31.99 5.37 8.53
CA GLU A 332 -30.86 6.20 8.07
C GLU A 332 -30.56 6.02 6.57
N VAL A 333 -31.18 5.01 5.93
CA VAL A 333 -30.95 4.69 4.51
C VAL A 333 -32.23 4.65 3.70
N LYS A 334 -32.11 5.05 2.45
CA LYS A 334 -33.15 4.91 1.43
C LYS A 334 -32.66 3.98 0.34
N LEU A 335 -33.36 2.88 0.09
CA LEU A 335 -33.05 1.98 -1.02
C LEU A 335 -33.33 2.69 -2.36
N ILE A 336 -32.31 2.85 -3.19
CA ILE A 336 -32.43 3.44 -4.53
C ILE A 336 -32.68 2.35 -5.57
N SER A 337 -31.90 1.28 -5.51
CA SER A 337 -31.92 0.21 -6.50
C SER A 337 -31.48 -1.11 -5.88
N LYS A 338 -32.02 -2.19 -6.43
CA LYS A 338 -31.69 -3.56 -6.08
C LYS A 338 -31.51 -4.36 -7.37
N ILE A 339 -30.47 -5.18 -7.40
CA ILE A 339 -30.15 -6.05 -8.53
C ILE A 339 -29.92 -7.46 -8.00
N ASP A 340 -30.73 -8.41 -8.45
CA ASP A 340 -30.55 -9.81 -8.12
C ASP A 340 -29.60 -10.49 -9.13
N ARG A 341 -28.63 -11.24 -8.63
CA ARG A 341 -27.74 -12.14 -9.37
C ARG A 341 -27.97 -13.57 -8.90
N GLU A 342 -27.50 -14.55 -9.67
CA GLU A 342 -27.70 -15.98 -9.35
C GLU A 342 -27.20 -16.38 -7.96
N SER A 343 -26.15 -15.72 -7.44
CA SER A 343 -25.53 -16.07 -6.15
C SER A 343 -25.64 -15.00 -5.06
N PHE A 344 -26.03 -13.76 -5.39
CA PHE A 344 -26.14 -12.67 -4.41
C PHE A 344 -27.00 -11.53 -4.95
N THR A 345 -27.39 -10.62 -4.07
CA THR A 345 -28.12 -9.40 -4.46
C THR A 345 -27.23 -8.19 -4.21
N ILE A 346 -27.20 -7.24 -5.14
CA ILE A 346 -26.55 -5.94 -4.98
C ILE A 346 -27.62 -4.91 -4.59
N TYR A 347 -27.36 -4.17 -3.51
CA TYR A 347 -28.18 -3.09 -3.03
C TYR A 347 -27.43 -1.77 -3.16
N LEU A 348 -28.13 -0.74 -3.63
CA LEU A 348 -27.67 0.64 -3.63
C LEU A 348 -28.56 1.46 -2.71
N TYR A 349 -27.96 2.00 -1.64
CA TYR A 349 -28.63 2.87 -0.67
C TYR A 349 -28.14 4.31 -0.80
N GLU A 350 -29.05 5.25 -0.55
CA GLU A 350 -28.75 6.64 -0.23
C GLU A 350 -28.68 6.79 1.29
N LEU A 351 -27.60 7.37 1.81
CA LEU A 351 -27.47 7.77 3.20
C LEU A 351 -28.13 9.15 3.37
N ILE A 352 -29.13 9.23 4.24
CA ILE A 352 -30.01 10.40 4.36
C ILE A 352 -29.30 11.54 5.11
N ASN A 353 -28.49 11.22 6.11
CA ASN A 353 -27.83 12.19 6.98
C ASN A 353 -26.36 12.44 6.61
N SER A 354 -25.99 12.12 5.36
CA SER A 354 -24.65 12.37 4.85
C SER A 354 -24.46 13.85 4.44
N PRO A 355 -23.54 14.60 5.07
CA PRO A 355 -23.18 15.95 4.64
C PRO A 355 -22.41 15.96 3.30
N PRO A 356 -22.38 17.09 2.59
CA PRO A 356 -21.46 17.26 1.46
C PRO A 356 -19.99 17.26 1.93
N LEU A 357 -19.05 17.26 0.98
CA LEU A 357 -17.60 17.25 1.27
C LEU A 357 -17.19 18.37 2.22
N ILE A 358 -17.71 19.56 1.97
CA ILE A 358 -17.46 20.78 2.72
C ILE A 358 -18.83 21.33 3.07
N TYR A 359 -19.06 21.63 4.35
CA TYR A 359 -20.36 22.09 4.84
C TYR A 359 -20.20 22.89 6.13
N THR A 360 -21.26 23.59 6.52
CA THR A 360 -21.33 24.34 7.78
C THR A 360 -22.27 23.61 8.75
N PRO A 361 -21.74 22.88 9.74
CA PRO A 361 -22.56 22.30 10.79
C PRO A 361 -23.20 23.40 11.64
N SER A 362 -24.38 23.11 12.18
CA SER A 362 -25.13 24.04 13.05
C SER A 362 -24.82 23.81 14.52
N ARG A 363 -24.42 22.60 14.93
CA ARG A 363 -24.14 22.24 16.33
C ARG A 363 -22.71 21.72 16.49
N PHE A 364 -22.00 22.21 17.51
CA PHE A 364 -20.62 21.82 17.77
C PHE A 364 -20.50 21.13 19.14
N ILE A 365 -19.93 19.93 19.14
CA ILE A 365 -19.75 19.07 20.30
C ILE A 365 -18.25 19.00 20.58
N TYR A 366 -17.85 19.45 21.77
CA TYR A 366 -16.46 19.42 22.17
C TYR A 366 -16.20 18.21 23.07
N VAL A 367 -15.20 17.42 22.71
CA VAL A 367 -14.80 16.21 23.44
C VAL A 367 -13.34 16.30 23.86
N LYS A 368 -13.01 15.68 25.00
CA LYS A 368 -11.67 15.66 25.56
C LYS A 368 -10.77 14.67 24.83
N ASP A 369 -11.32 13.52 24.46
CA ASP A 369 -10.57 12.43 23.86
C ASP A 369 -11.43 11.61 22.87
N ILE A 370 -10.77 10.61 22.27
CA ILE A 370 -11.36 9.73 21.26
C ILE A 370 -12.41 8.80 21.87
N ASP A 371 -12.30 8.43 23.15
CA ASP A 371 -13.26 7.51 23.78
C ASP A 371 -14.59 8.24 24.06
N GLU A 372 -14.54 9.49 24.52
CA GLU A 372 -15.73 10.36 24.64
C GLU A 372 -16.37 10.61 23.27
N MET A 373 -15.57 10.79 22.21
CA MET A 373 -16.08 10.90 20.84
C MET A 373 -16.86 9.66 20.40
N GLU A 374 -16.35 8.46 20.69
CA GLU A 374 -16.99 7.19 20.34
C GLU A 374 -18.34 7.02 21.04
N GLU A 375 -18.46 7.47 22.29
CA GLU A 375 -19.72 7.49 23.03
C GLU A 375 -20.77 8.39 22.35
N TYR A 376 -20.39 9.62 21.98
CA TYR A 376 -21.29 10.55 21.28
C TYR A 376 -21.72 10.05 19.89
N ILE A 377 -20.82 9.44 19.12
CA ILE A 377 -21.16 8.89 17.79
C ILE A 377 -22.15 7.73 17.92
N THR A 378 -22.05 6.96 19.01
CA THR A 378 -22.91 5.81 19.28
C THR A 378 -24.28 6.22 19.83
N ASP A 379 -24.41 7.42 20.40
CA ASP A 379 -25.71 7.98 20.79
C ASP A 379 -26.59 8.25 19.54
N ASN A 380 -27.89 8.01 19.67
CA ASN A 380 -28.87 8.17 18.60
C ASN A 380 -29.05 9.65 18.19
N ASN A 381 -28.70 10.61 19.05
CA ASN A 381 -28.90 12.04 18.81
C ASN A 381 -27.86 12.71 17.90
N PHE A 382 -26.75 12.04 17.60
CA PHE A 382 -25.72 12.56 16.71
C PHE A 382 -26.12 12.40 15.24
N ILE A 383 -26.14 13.50 14.49
CA ILE A 383 -26.49 13.56 13.06
C ILE A 383 -25.34 14.27 12.32
N PRO A 384 -24.49 13.54 11.57
CA PRO A 384 -23.30 14.11 10.91
C PRO A 384 -23.59 15.31 10.00
N LYS A 385 -24.79 15.37 9.42
CA LYS A 385 -25.25 16.49 8.59
C LYS A 385 -25.27 17.84 9.33
N TYR A 386 -25.58 17.85 10.62
CA TYR A 386 -25.78 19.07 11.42
C TYR A 386 -24.74 19.23 12.52
N ASP A 387 -24.12 18.14 12.93
CA ASP A 387 -23.21 18.10 14.08
C ASP A 387 -21.76 18.03 13.64
N LEU A 388 -20.90 18.68 14.40
CA LEU A 388 -19.44 18.55 14.32
C LEU A 388 -18.90 18.17 15.69
N ILE A 389 -18.06 17.13 15.74
CA ILE A 389 -17.37 16.77 16.98
C ILE A 389 -15.91 17.22 16.87
N ILE A 390 -15.46 18.07 17.80
CA ILE A 390 -14.13 18.68 17.83
C ILE A 390 -13.36 18.16 19.04
N THR A 391 -12.12 17.72 18.82
CA THR A 391 -11.25 17.26 19.89
C THR A 391 -10.46 18.44 20.45
N GLY A 392 -10.71 18.84 21.71
CA GLY A 392 -9.92 19.89 22.37
C GLY A 392 -10.72 20.93 23.14
N SER A 393 -10.11 22.10 23.38
CA SER A 393 -10.69 23.19 24.16
C SER A 393 -11.68 24.01 23.34
N ARG A 394 -12.76 24.44 23.99
CA ARG A 394 -13.83 25.26 23.40
C ARG A 394 -13.29 26.57 22.80
N SER A 395 -13.50 26.75 21.50
CA SER A 395 -13.01 27.90 20.72
C SER A 395 -14.15 28.83 20.26
N LEU A 396 -15.34 28.28 19.98
CA LEU A 396 -16.51 29.03 19.48
C LEU A 396 -17.80 28.70 20.25
N ALA A 397 -18.90 29.38 19.91
CA ALA A 397 -20.25 29.11 20.43
C ALA A 397 -20.65 27.64 20.21
N GLU A 398 -21.68 27.11 20.89
CA GLU A 398 -22.12 25.71 20.71
C GLU A 398 -23.06 25.50 19.51
N TYR A 399 -23.66 26.57 19.02
CA TYR A 399 -24.64 26.56 17.93
C TYR A 399 -24.50 27.81 17.06
N THR A 400 -24.81 27.67 15.78
CA THR A 400 -24.96 28.79 14.82
C THR A 400 -26.09 28.49 13.84
N ASP A 401 -26.68 29.55 13.30
CA ASP A 401 -27.72 29.47 12.25
C ASP A 401 -27.17 28.97 10.89
N GLY A 402 -25.87 28.64 10.85
CA GLY A 402 -25.16 28.12 9.70
C GLY A 402 -24.61 29.22 8.79
N GLY A 403 -23.95 28.79 7.72
CA GLY A 403 -23.56 29.64 6.61
C GLY A 403 -23.68 28.86 5.30
N GLU A 404 -23.43 29.52 4.19
CA GLU A 404 -23.28 28.85 2.90
C GLU A 404 -21.79 28.76 2.56
N VAL A 405 -21.36 27.59 2.10
CA VAL A 405 -20.02 27.39 1.55
C VAL A 405 -20.16 26.96 0.10
N ILE A 406 -19.59 27.78 -0.78
CA ILE A 406 -19.58 27.56 -2.23
C ILE A 406 -18.16 27.13 -2.59
N ILE A 407 -18.03 25.95 -3.21
CA ILE A 407 -16.72 25.46 -3.67
C ILE A 407 -16.46 26.07 -5.05
N ASP A 408 -15.48 26.97 -5.13
CA ASP A 408 -15.13 27.69 -6.35
C ASP A 408 -14.26 26.82 -7.27
N ALA A 409 -13.27 26.12 -6.69
CA ALA A 409 -12.38 25.23 -7.43
C ALA A 409 -11.74 24.15 -6.54
N ILE A 410 -11.59 22.94 -7.10
CA ILE A 410 -10.78 21.86 -6.51
C ILE A 410 -9.63 21.56 -7.48
N LYS A 411 -8.39 21.76 -7.02
CA LYS A 411 -7.13 21.45 -7.71
C LYS A 411 -6.38 20.35 -6.96
N ASP A 412 -5.32 19.80 -7.55
CA ASP A 412 -4.55 18.69 -6.99
C ASP A 412 -3.99 18.95 -5.57
N ASN A 413 -3.58 20.19 -5.29
CA ASN A 413 -2.99 20.60 -4.02
C ASN A 413 -3.71 21.79 -3.36
N GLN A 414 -4.86 22.21 -3.89
CA GLN A 414 -5.52 23.43 -3.44
C GLN A 414 -7.05 23.31 -3.57
N ILE A 415 -7.79 23.85 -2.60
CA ILE A 415 -9.24 24.00 -2.67
C ILE A 415 -9.57 25.46 -2.37
N GLU A 416 -10.32 26.08 -3.28
CA GLU A 416 -10.80 27.45 -3.16
C GLU A 416 -12.32 27.40 -2.91
N MET A 417 -12.77 28.14 -1.90
CA MET A 417 -14.18 28.21 -1.52
C MET A 417 -14.53 29.57 -0.96
N THR A 418 -15.78 29.97 -1.14
CA THR A 418 -16.35 31.21 -0.60
C THR A 418 -17.34 30.86 0.51
N TYR A 419 -17.20 31.51 1.66
CA TYR A 419 -18.11 31.38 2.80
C TYR A 419 -18.94 32.65 2.98
N ILE A 420 -20.23 32.49 3.28
CA ILE A 420 -21.14 33.59 3.63
C ILE A 420 -22.00 33.15 4.82
N GLY A 421 -21.90 33.80 5.98
CA GLY A 421 -22.76 33.47 7.12
C GLY A 421 -22.40 34.13 8.45
N GLU A 422 -23.00 33.64 9.53
CA GLU A 422 -22.90 34.19 10.91
C GLU A 422 -21.73 33.59 11.72
N GLY A 423 -20.72 33.05 11.04
CA GLY A 423 -19.56 32.41 11.65
C GLY A 423 -19.80 30.98 12.13
N GLY A 424 -18.78 30.39 12.75
CA GLY A 424 -18.80 29.02 13.25
C GLY A 424 -17.65 28.18 12.70
N TYR A 425 -17.99 27.00 12.18
CA TYR A 425 -17.03 26.10 11.55
C TYR A 425 -17.44 25.75 10.14
N ILE A 426 -16.43 25.53 9.30
CA ILE A 426 -16.56 24.79 8.05
C ILE A 426 -15.95 23.42 8.28
N ALA A 427 -16.77 22.39 8.22
CA ALA A 427 -16.36 21.01 8.36
C ALA A 427 -16.05 20.39 7.01
N THR A 428 -15.04 19.51 6.96
CA THR A 428 -14.64 18.82 5.74
C THR A 428 -14.51 17.31 5.96
N SER A 429 -14.72 16.50 4.92
CA SER A 429 -14.28 15.09 4.92
C SER A 429 -12.86 14.92 4.37
N ILE A 430 -11.99 15.91 4.59
CA ILE A 430 -10.57 15.87 4.24
C ILE A 430 -9.78 15.57 5.52
N LEU A 431 -8.82 14.64 5.44
CA LEU A 431 -7.99 14.28 6.59
C LEU A 431 -7.09 15.44 7.02
N SER A 432 -7.02 15.67 8.34
CA SER A 432 -6.13 16.62 8.99
C SER A 432 -4.69 16.10 9.00
N TYR A 433 -4.07 16.11 7.81
CA TYR A 433 -2.66 15.73 7.65
C TYR A 433 -1.73 16.94 7.82
N PRO A 434 -0.56 16.76 8.46
CA PRO A 434 0.47 17.79 8.51
C PRO A 434 0.89 18.22 7.10
N GLY A 435 0.77 19.52 6.80
CA GLY A 435 1.06 20.11 5.50
C GLY A 435 -0.10 20.90 4.89
N TRP A 436 -1.32 20.69 5.38
CA TRP A 436 -2.44 21.59 5.06
C TRP A 436 -2.24 22.95 5.72
N ARG A 437 -2.53 24.01 4.95
CA ARG A 437 -2.60 25.39 5.39
C ARG A 437 -3.93 25.96 4.94
N CYS A 438 -4.54 26.79 5.78
CA CYS A 438 -5.79 27.47 5.47
C CYS A 438 -5.53 28.96 5.46
N PHE A 439 -6.00 29.66 4.44
CA PHE A 439 -5.97 31.10 4.35
C PHE A 439 -7.39 31.62 4.26
N ILE A 440 -7.75 32.58 5.11
CA ILE A 440 -9.02 33.31 5.07
C ILE A 440 -8.68 34.75 4.70
N ASP A 441 -9.18 35.21 3.56
CA ASP A 441 -8.86 36.52 2.97
C ASP A 441 -7.35 36.80 2.86
N GLY A 442 -6.58 35.74 2.59
CA GLY A 442 -5.12 35.79 2.46
C GLY A 442 -4.33 35.73 3.77
N VAL A 443 -5.00 35.67 4.94
CA VAL A 443 -4.36 35.50 6.25
C VAL A 443 -4.38 34.03 6.65
N GLU A 444 -3.23 33.49 7.05
CA GLU A 444 -3.12 32.09 7.48
C GLU A 444 -3.86 31.88 8.81
N VAL A 445 -4.77 30.90 8.84
CA VAL A 445 -5.58 30.51 10.00
C VAL A 445 -5.36 29.03 10.29
N GLY A 446 -5.31 28.67 11.57
CA GLY A 446 -5.15 27.28 12.00
C GLY A 446 -6.39 26.44 11.68
N VAL A 447 -6.16 25.18 11.29
CA VAL A 447 -7.23 24.17 11.15
C VAL A 447 -7.33 23.36 12.45
N GLU A 448 -8.55 23.02 12.84
CA GLU A 448 -8.85 22.17 14.00
C GLU A 448 -9.13 20.73 13.56
N GLU A 449 -8.90 19.77 14.46
CA GLU A 449 -9.20 18.37 14.21
C GLU A 449 -10.64 18.05 14.66
N ALA A 450 -11.45 17.61 13.70
CA ALA A 450 -12.81 17.14 13.92
C ALA A 450 -12.93 15.65 13.60
N PHE A 451 -13.94 15.00 14.17
CA PHE A 451 -14.28 13.59 13.86
C PHE A 451 -13.12 12.59 14.01
N GLY A 452 -12.14 12.91 14.86
CA GLY A 452 -11.00 12.04 15.17
C GLY A 452 -10.07 11.82 13.97
N GLY A 453 -9.96 12.82 13.08
CA GLY A 453 -8.98 12.82 11.99
C GLY A 453 -9.28 13.72 10.79
N LEU A 454 -10.43 14.39 10.75
CA LEU A 454 -10.87 15.29 9.68
C LEU A 454 -10.59 16.76 10.02
N MET A 455 -10.60 17.64 9.03
CA MET A 455 -10.37 19.08 9.24
C MET A 455 -11.66 19.85 9.46
N ALA A 456 -11.62 20.78 10.42
CA ALA A 456 -12.57 21.85 10.59
C ALA A 456 -11.85 23.22 10.56
N ILE A 457 -12.48 24.23 9.96
CA ILE A 457 -11.92 25.58 9.82
C ILE A 457 -12.80 26.53 10.62
N PRO A 458 -12.29 27.19 11.68
CA PRO A 458 -13.03 28.23 12.37
C PRO A 458 -13.18 29.46 11.46
N ILE A 459 -14.40 30.00 11.37
CA ILE A 459 -14.73 31.14 10.51
C ILE A 459 -15.53 32.18 11.27
N GLN A 460 -15.25 33.45 11.02
CA GLN A 460 -15.97 34.58 11.63
C GLN A 460 -17.21 34.94 10.78
N PRO A 461 -18.17 35.70 11.35
CA PRO A 461 -19.30 36.20 10.58
C PRO A 461 -18.85 37.10 9.42
N GLY A 462 -19.42 36.90 8.24
CA GLY A 462 -19.12 37.69 7.05
C GLY A 462 -19.05 36.88 5.76
N GLU A 463 -18.58 37.55 4.72
CA GLU A 463 -18.22 36.96 3.44
C GLU A 463 -16.70 36.83 3.36
N HIS A 464 -16.21 35.62 3.12
CA HIS A 464 -14.78 35.30 3.20
C HIS A 464 -14.34 34.39 2.05
N LEU A 465 -13.20 34.70 1.46
CA LEU A 465 -12.52 33.82 0.52
C LEU A 465 -11.59 32.89 1.31
N ILE A 466 -11.75 31.59 1.12
CA ILE A 466 -11.03 30.56 1.85
C ILE A 466 -10.22 29.71 0.88
N VAL A 467 -8.93 29.59 1.16
CA VAL A 467 -7.99 28.80 0.36
C VAL A 467 -7.33 27.76 1.25
N LEU A 468 -7.62 26.49 1.01
CA LEU A 468 -6.88 25.37 1.57
C LEU A 468 -5.76 24.98 0.61
N GLU A 469 -4.51 24.98 1.08
CA GLU A 469 -3.34 24.56 0.30
C GLU A 469 -2.61 23.41 1.00
N PHE A 470 -2.28 22.35 0.26
CA PHE A 470 -1.48 21.24 0.77
C PHE A 470 -0.03 21.34 0.30
N LEU A 471 0.87 21.65 1.24
CA LEU A 471 2.31 21.69 1.01
C LEU A 471 3.05 20.80 2.02
N PRO A 472 3.31 19.51 1.68
CA PRO A 472 3.94 18.58 2.61
C PRO A 472 5.40 18.98 2.94
N ALA A 473 5.71 19.13 4.22
CA ALA A 473 7.05 19.52 4.69
C ALA A 473 8.19 18.57 4.24
N THR A 474 7.86 17.31 4.02
CA THR A 474 8.81 16.29 3.53
C THR A 474 9.21 16.52 2.07
N PHE A 475 8.37 17.18 1.26
CA PHE A 475 8.69 17.47 -0.13
C PHE A 475 9.89 18.42 -0.24
N ALA A 476 9.85 19.54 0.49
CA ALA A 476 10.95 20.49 0.53
C ALA A 476 12.26 19.83 1.03
N THR A 477 12.17 19.02 2.09
CA THR A 477 13.33 18.29 2.62
C THR A 477 13.91 17.31 1.59
N GLY A 478 13.06 16.55 0.91
CA GLY A 478 13.47 15.62 -0.14
C GLY A 478 14.11 16.31 -1.34
N LEU A 479 13.58 17.49 -1.71
CA LEU A 479 14.14 18.33 -2.77
C LEU A 479 15.55 18.81 -2.42
N TYR A 480 15.77 19.36 -1.21
CA TYR A 480 17.09 19.80 -0.76
C TYR A 480 18.10 18.65 -0.70
N ILE A 481 17.71 17.48 -0.18
CA ILE A 481 18.57 16.29 -0.15
C ILE A 481 18.95 15.85 -1.57
N SER A 482 17.99 15.85 -2.50
CA SER A 482 18.23 15.46 -3.89
C SER A 482 19.15 16.44 -4.62
N LEU A 483 18.92 17.74 -4.45
CA LEU A 483 19.76 18.79 -5.04
C LEU A 483 21.18 18.74 -4.50
N THR A 484 21.35 18.70 -3.18
CA THR A 484 22.67 18.63 -2.54
C THR A 484 23.42 17.35 -2.92
N GLY A 485 22.74 16.19 -2.92
CA GLY A 485 23.30 14.93 -3.37
C GLY A 485 23.75 14.98 -4.83
N THR A 486 22.94 15.57 -5.71
CA THR A 486 23.27 15.75 -7.14
C THR A 486 24.48 16.65 -7.32
N ILE A 487 24.53 17.78 -6.61
CA ILE A 487 25.67 18.71 -6.66
C ILE A 487 26.96 18.02 -6.20
N ILE A 488 26.91 17.24 -5.10
CA ILE A 488 28.07 16.48 -4.61
C ILE A 488 28.55 15.47 -5.66
N ILE A 489 27.62 14.74 -6.31
CA ILE A 489 27.97 13.79 -7.37
C ILE A 489 28.64 14.51 -8.55
N ILE A 490 28.08 15.64 -9.00
CA ILE A 490 28.67 16.45 -10.07
C ILE A 490 30.07 16.91 -9.69
N LEU A 491 30.28 17.43 -8.47
CA LEU A 491 31.58 17.87 -8.00
C LEU A 491 32.61 16.72 -7.94
N ILE A 492 32.19 15.53 -7.51
CA ILE A 492 33.05 14.33 -7.51
C ILE A 492 33.45 13.95 -8.93
N ILE A 493 32.49 13.93 -9.87
CA ILE A 493 32.74 13.62 -11.29
C ILE A 493 33.67 14.67 -11.90
N CYS A 494 33.39 15.96 -11.70
CA CYS A 494 34.24 17.05 -12.20
C CYS A 494 35.67 16.94 -11.66
N ASN A 495 35.85 16.71 -10.36
CA ASN A 495 37.17 16.51 -9.76
C ASN A 495 37.90 15.28 -10.35
N ALA A 496 37.19 14.17 -10.57
CA ALA A 496 37.76 12.98 -11.19
C ALA A 496 38.21 13.25 -12.65
N VAL A 497 37.38 13.93 -13.45
CA VAL A 497 37.71 14.32 -14.83
C VAL A 497 38.89 15.29 -14.86
N LEU A 498 38.94 16.27 -13.97
CA LEU A 498 40.05 17.23 -13.87
C LEU A 498 41.36 16.55 -13.48
N ARG A 499 41.32 15.53 -12.61
CA ARG A 499 42.51 14.73 -12.28
C ARG A 499 42.98 13.88 -13.45
N MET A 500 42.07 13.25 -14.19
CA MET A 500 42.40 12.50 -15.40
C MET A 500 43.04 13.37 -16.50
N ARG A 501 42.65 14.65 -16.60
CA ARG A 501 43.29 15.61 -17.51
C ARG A 501 44.66 16.12 -17.04
N ARG A 502 45.01 15.90 -15.77
CA ARG A 502 46.27 16.36 -15.16
C ARG A 502 47.33 15.25 -15.05
N GLU A 503 46.98 14.00 -15.34
CA GLU A 503 47.97 12.93 -15.51
C GLU A 503 48.45 12.95 -16.98
N PRO A 504 49.74 13.27 -17.24
CA PRO A 504 50.31 13.30 -18.59
C PRO A 504 50.52 11.90 -19.20
#